data_AF-A0A0G1KHM6-F1
#
_entry.id   AF-A0A0G1KHM6-F1
#
_cell.length_a   1.000
_cell.length_b   1.000
_cell.length_c   1.000
_cell.angle_alpha   90.00
_cell.angle_beta   90.00
_cell.angle_gamma   90.00
#
_symmetry.space_group_name_H-M   'P 1'
#
loop_
_entity.id
_entity.type
_entity.pdbx_description
1 polymer ?
#
loop_
_entity_poly.entity_id
_entity_poly.type
_entity_poly.pdbx_seq_one_letter_code
_entity_poly.pdbx_strand_id
1 'polypeptide(L)'
;MLPVRRWQRYILNMTKNPAINALAAIVYIIIVASVMYYGLKLAGPQNTVAVPIAIISLFTLSAAVMGFVFLFQPAQLYLDGEKKIAADLFIRTLAIFGVITALILLALFSGGLLSKT
;
A
#
# COMPACT_ATOMS: atom_id res chain seq x y z
N MET A 1 29.75 -21.84 -11.96
CA MET A 1 28.54 -21.01 -11.79
C MET A 1 27.34 -21.94 -11.72
N LEU A 2 26.66 -22.04 -10.58
CA LEU A 2 25.45 -22.86 -10.45
C LEU A 2 24.28 -22.17 -11.17
N PRO A 3 23.41 -22.91 -11.89
CA PRO A 3 22.25 -22.34 -12.55
C PRO A 3 21.28 -21.78 -11.51
N VAL A 4 21.19 -20.45 -11.45
CA VAL A 4 20.21 -19.71 -10.65
C VAL A 4 18.82 -20.21 -11.05
N ARG A 5 18.06 -20.80 -10.11
CA ARG A 5 16.71 -21.32 -10.36
C ARG A 5 15.88 -20.22 -11.02
N ARG A 6 15.15 -20.53 -12.09
CA ARG A 6 14.42 -19.57 -12.95
C ARG A 6 13.55 -18.57 -12.14
N TRP A 7 13.01 -19.02 -11.01
CA TRP A 7 12.22 -18.22 -10.06
C TRP A 7 12.98 -17.13 -9.32
N GLN A 8 14.31 -17.24 -9.21
CA GLN A 8 15.16 -16.22 -8.60
C GLN A 8 15.40 -15.00 -9.52
N ARG A 9 15.05 -15.09 -10.82
CA ARG A 9 15.17 -13.97 -11.78
C ARG A 9 14.07 -12.92 -11.65
N TYR A 10 12.88 -13.28 -11.17
CA TYR A 10 11.78 -12.33 -10.93
C TYR A 10 12.00 -11.43 -9.70
N ILE A 11 13.04 -11.72 -8.91
CA ILE A 11 13.40 -11.02 -7.68
C ILE A 11 14.37 -9.84 -7.95
N LEU A 12 14.37 -9.28 -9.16
CA LEU A 12 15.40 -8.33 -9.59
C LEU A 12 15.01 -6.85 -9.63
N ASN A 13 13.78 -6.38 -9.30
CA ASN A 13 13.55 -4.92 -9.23
C ASN A 13 12.39 -4.35 -8.35
N MET A 14 12.02 -4.99 -7.24
CA MET A 14 11.55 -4.30 -6.03
C MET A 14 12.29 -4.92 -4.84
N THR A 15 12.62 -4.13 -3.83
CA THR A 15 13.54 -4.54 -2.75
C THR A 15 13.11 -5.86 -2.13
N LYS A 16 14.06 -6.81 -1.99
CA LYS A 16 13.85 -8.23 -1.60
C LYS A 16 13.25 -8.45 -0.20
N ASN A 17 12.88 -7.37 0.49
CA ASN A 17 12.45 -7.39 1.87
C ASN A 17 10.97 -6.94 1.94
N PRO A 18 10.04 -7.86 2.29
CA PRO A 18 8.63 -7.54 2.47
C PRO A 18 8.39 -6.36 3.42
N ALA A 19 9.26 -6.17 4.43
CA ALA A 19 9.19 -5.05 5.34
C ALA A 19 9.49 -3.71 4.66
N ILE A 20 10.42 -3.67 3.69
CA ILE A 20 10.72 -2.45 2.93
C ILE A 20 9.55 -2.08 2.01
N ASN A 21 8.91 -3.08 1.38
CA ASN A 21 7.72 -2.84 0.56
C ASN A 21 6.55 -2.32 1.41
N ALA A 22 6.35 -2.88 2.60
CA ALA A 22 5.36 -2.39 3.55
C ALA A 22 5.67 -0.98 4.04
N LEU A 23 6.94 -0.67 4.36
CA LEU A 23 7.37 0.69 4.75
C LEU A 23 7.17 1.69 3.62
N ALA A 24 7.52 1.35 2.38
CA ALA A 24 7.29 2.19 1.22
C ALA A 24 5.79 2.49 1.02
N ALA A 25 4.93 1.48 1.22
CA ALA A 25 3.48 1.66 1.19
C ALA A 25 3.01 2.64 2.29
N ILE A 26 3.52 2.52 3.52
CA ILE A 26 3.20 3.44 4.62
C ILE A 26 3.63 4.88 4.27
N VAL A 27 4.85 5.07 3.78
CA VAL A 27 5.35 6.40 3.39
C VAL A 27 4.47 7.00 2.30
N TYR A 28 4.09 6.22 1.30
CA TYR A 28 3.17 6.66 0.26
C TYR A 28 1.81 7.09 0.83
N ILE A 29 1.24 6.29 1.74
CA ILE A 29 -0.06 6.60 2.38
C ILE A 29 0.04 7.90 3.18
N ILE A 30 1.11 8.11 3.94
CA ILE A 30 1.34 9.35 4.71
C ILE A 30 1.34 10.56 3.78
N ILE A 31 2.02 10.48 2.63
CA ILE A 31 2.08 11.56 1.66
C ILE A 31 0.69 11.85 1.10
N VAL A 32 -0.03 10.83 0.63
CA VAL A 32 -1.38 10.99 0.06
C VAL A 32 -2.36 11.56 1.09
N ALA A 33 -2.35 11.03 2.32
CA ALA A 33 -3.19 11.51 3.41
C ALA A 33 -2.89 12.97 3.76
N SER A 34 -1.61 13.37 3.74
CA SER A 34 -1.19 14.75 3.98
C SER A 34 -1.70 15.68 2.87
N VAL A 35 -1.58 15.28 1.60
CA VAL A 35 -2.11 16.04 0.46
C VAL A 35 -3.63 16.20 0.57
N MET A 36 -4.35 15.14 0.92
CA MET A 36 -5.80 15.20 1.12
C MET A 36 -6.18 16.14 2.26
N TYR A 37 -5.51 16.04 3.42
CA TYR A 37 -5.84 16.86 4.59
C TYR A 37 -5.50 18.35 4.39
N TYR A 38 -4.25 18.64 4.02
CA TYR A 38 -3.79 20.03 3.87
C TYR A 38 -4.33 20.67 2.59
N GLY A 39 -4.44 19.92 1.48
CA GLY A 39 -4.99 20.42 0.23
C GLY A 39 -6.44 20.87 0.37
N LEU A 40 -7.27 20.10 1.09
CA LEU A 40 -8.67 20.46 1.34
C LEU A 40 -8.78 21.69 2.26
N LYS A 41 -7.89 21.82 3.24
CA LYS A 41 -7.84 22.98 4.15
C LYS A 41 -7.43 24.27 3.43
N LEU A 42 -6.52 24.17 2.47
CA LEU A 42 -6.08 25.29 1.64
C LEU A 42 -7.12 25.70 0.58
N ALA A 43 -7.86 24.73 0.02
CA ALA A 43 -8.88 25.00 -0.99
C ALA A 43 -10.05 25.83 -0.45
N GLY A 44 -10.32 25.78 0.87
CA GLY A 44 -11.44 26.45 1.51
C GLY A 44 -12.79 25.78 1.20
N PRO A 45 -13.92 26.31 1.72
CA PRO A 45 -15.25 25.80 1.39
C PRO A 45 -15.56 26.09 -0.08
N GLN A 46 -15.30 25.13 -0.95
CA GLN A 46 -15.51 25.23 -2.38
C GLN A 46 -16.74 24.39 -2.74
N ASN A 47 -17.84 25.04 -3.12
CA ASN A 47 -19.04 24.38 -3.63
C ASN A 47 -18.88 24.05 -5.12
N THR A 48 -17.77 23.41 -5.49
CA THR A 48 -17.45 23.06 -6.88
C THR A 48 -17.31 21.55 -7.01
N VAL A 49 -17.69 21.03 -8.19
CA VAL A 49 -17.50 19.61 -8.53
C VAL A 49 -16.02 19.20 -8.61
N ALA A 50 -15.10 20.16 -8.68
CA ALA A 50 -13.66 19.90 -8.75
C ALA A 50 -13.12 19.21 -7.49
N VAL A 51 -13.66 19.54 -6.31
CA VAL A 51 -13.22 18.94 -5.03
C VAL A 51 -13.50 17.43 -4.98
N PRO A 52 -14.74 16.94 -5.18
CA PRO A 52 -14.99 15.51 -5.19
C PRO A 52 -14.27 14.77 -6.33
N ILE A 53 -14.10 15.40 -7.50
CA ILE A 53 -13.30 14.82 -8.59
C ILE A 53 -11.84 14.61 -8.13
N ALA A 54 -11.21 15.63 -7.56
CA ALA A 54 -9.82 15.53 -7.10
C ALA A 54 -9.63 14.45 -6.03
N ILE A 55 -10.57 14.34 -5.08
CA ILE A 55 -10.55 13.30 -4.04
C ILE A 55 -10.65 11.90 -4.65
N ILE A 56 -11.62 11.68 -5.55
CA ILE A 56 -11.82 10.37 -6.19
C ILE A 56 -10.66 10.01 -7.11
N SER A 57 -10.10 10.98 -7.84
CA SER A 57 -8.92 10.77 -8.70
C SER A 57 -7.70 10.38 -7.87
N LEU A 58 -7.43 11.08 -6.76
CA LEU A 58 -6.30 10.76 -5.90
C LEU A 58 -6.48 9.40 -5.19
N PHE A 59 -7.70 9.08 -4.77
CA PHE A 59 -8.03 7.76 -4.23
C PHE A 59 -7.79 6.65 -5.26
N THR A 60 -8.28 6.83 -6.48
CA THR A 60 -8.12 5.86 -7.57
C THR A 60 -6.65 5.67 -7.95
N LEU A 61 -5.89 6.77 -8.04
CA LEU A 61 -4.45 6.72 -8.26
C LEU A 61 -3.74 5.94 -7.16
N SER A 62 -4.11 6.19 -5.90
CA SER A 62 -3.57 5.46 -4.74
C SER A 62 -3.90 3.97 -4.81
N ALA A 63 -5.14 3.61 -5.16
CA ALA A 63 -5.53 2.22 -5.33
C ALA A 63 -4.74 1.54 -6.45
N ALA A 64 -4.49 2.23 -7.58
CA ALA A 64 -3.70 1.71 -8.69
C ALA A 64 -2.22 1.50 -8.29
N VAL A 65 -1.61 2.46 -7.60
CA VAL A 65 -0.23 2.34 -7.08
C VAL A 65 -0.11 1.20 -6.08
N MET A 66 -1.06 1.08 -5.15
CA MET A 66 -1.09 -0.03 -4.18
C MET A 66 -1.32 -1.38 -4.87
N GLY A 67 -2.21 -1.43 -5.86
CA GLY A 67 -2.40 -2.61 -6.70
C GLY A 67 -1.08 -3.05 -7.35
N PHE A 68 -0.32 -2.12 -7.91
CA PHE A 68 1.00 -2.41 -8.48
C PHE A 68 1.97 -2.94 -7.43
N VAL A 69 2.12 -2.27 -6.28
CA VAL A 69 3.05 -2.67 -5.21
C VAL A 69 2.74 -4.06 -4.66
N PHE A 70 1.46 -4.40 -4.50
CA PHE A 70 1.04 -5.67 -3.89
C PHE A 70 0.94 -6.81 -4.91
N LEU A 71 0.54 -6.52 -6.14
CA LEU A 71 0.18 -7.55 -7.13
C LEU A 71 1.22 -7.74 -8.22
N PHE A 72 2.13 -6.80 -8.48
CA PHE A 72 3.06 -6.93 -9.61
C PHE A 72 3.88 -8.22 -9.57
N GLN A 73 4.54 -8.48 -8.45
CA GLN A 73 5.38 -9.67 -8.30
C GLN A 73 4.57 -10.97 -8.18
N PRO A 74 3.47 -11.04 -7.38
CA PRO A 74 2.59 -12.22 -7.40
C PRO A 74 1.97 -12.49 -8.77
N ALA A 75 1.57 -11.46 -9.52
CA ALA A 75 0.97 -11.62 -10.85
C ALA A 75 1.98 -12.20 -11.84
N GLN A 76 3.24 -11.75 -11.84
CA GLN A 76 4.29 -12.35 -12.64
C GLN A 76 4.47 -13.84 -12.33
N LEU A 77 4.67 -14.18 -11.04
CA LEU A 77 4.81 -15.57 -10.60
C LEU A 77 3.60 -16.45 -10.99
N TYR A 78 2.40 -15.88 -10.93
CA TYR A 78 1.18 -16.58 -11.32
C TYR A 78 1.15 -16.86 -12.83
N LEU A 79 1.52 -15.88 -13.66
CA LEU A 79 1.58 -16.02 -15.12
C LEU A 79 2.65 -17.02 -15.56
N ASP A 80 3.74 -17.16 -14.80
CA ASP A 80 4.78 -18.15 -15.07
C ASP A 80 4.42 -19.57 -14.60
N GLY A 81 3.25 -19.76 -13.98
CA GLY A 81 2.74 -21.06 -13.54
C GLY A 81 3.03 -21.40 -12.08
N GLU A 82 3.78 -20.57 -11.34
CA GLU A 82 4.12 -20.75 -9.92
C GLU A 82 3.01 -20.26 -8.98
N LYS A 83 1.79 -20.76 -9.20
CA LYS A 83 0.57 -20.28 -8.53
C LYS A 83 0.65 -20.36 -7.00
N LYS A 84 1.26 -21.42 -6.46
CA LYS A 84 1.40 -21.60 -5.00
C LYS A 84 2.32 -20.54 -4.39
N ILE A 85 3.44 -20.26 -5.03
CA ILE A 85 4.41 -19.26 -4.56
C ILE A 85 3.83 -17.85 -4.70
N ALA A 86 3.13 -17.58 -5.81
CA ALA A 86 2.42 -16.31 -6.03
C ALA A 86 1.39 -16.03 -4.91
N ALA A 87 0.55 -17.01 -4.60
CA ALA A 87 -0.48 -16.88 -3.57
C ALA A 87 0.13 -16.68 -2.17
N ASP A 88 1.16 -17.46 -1.81
CA ASP A 88 1.85 -17.31 -0.53
C ASP A 88 2.49 -15.92 -0.39
N LEU A 89 3.14 -15.42 -1.45
CA LEU A 89 3.75 -14.08 -1.45
C LEU A 89 2.70 -12.97 -1.28
N PHE A 90 1.58 -13.05 -2.00
CA PHE A 90 0.51 -12.07 -1.91
C PHE A 90 -0.13 -12.08 -0.51
N ILE A 91 -0.51 -13.25 0.00
CA ILE A 91 -1.18 -13.38 1.31
C ILE A 91 -0.27 -12.88 2.44
N ARG A 92 1.03 -13.20 2.42
CA ARG A 92 1.98 -12.68 3.41
C ARG A 92 2.11 -11.17 3.36
N THR A 93 2.18 -10.59 2.16
CA THR A 93 2.26 -9.13 1.99
C THR A 93 1.00 -8.45 2.52
N LEU A 94 -0.17 -8.99 2.18
CA LEU A 94 -1.46 -8.50 2.66
C LEU A 94 -1.61 -8.65 4.19
N ALA A 95 -1.19 -9.78 4.76
CA ALA A 95 -1.27 -10.04 6.19
C ALA A 95 -0.38 -9.07 7.00
N ILE A 96 0.87 -8.86 6.58
CA ILE A 96 1.78 -7.91 7.24
C ILE A 96 1.20 -6.49 7.18
N PHE A 97 0.73 -6.05 6.01
CA PHE A 97 0.10 -4.75 5.87
C PHE A 97 -1.17 -4.62 6.73
N GLY A 98 -1.98 -5.67 6.81
CA GLY A 98 -3.17 -5.73 7.65
C GLY A 98 -2.84 -5.61 9.15
N VAL A 99 -1.81 -6.30 9.63
CA VAL A 99 -1.33 -6.19 11.01
C VAL A 99 -0.86 -4.78 11.33
N ILE A 100 -0.05 -4.17 10.45
CA ILE A 100 0.41 -2.79 10.63
C ILE A 100 -0.78 -1.83 10.67
N THR A 101 -1.75 -2.01 9.76
CA THR A 101 -2.97 -1.18 9.72
C THR A 101 -3.77 -1.33 11.01
N ALA A 102 -3.94 -2.55 11.51
CA ALA A 102 -4.62 -2.80 12.78
C ALA A 102 -3.90 -2.13 13.96
N LEU A 103 -2.56 -2.20 14.03
CA LEU A 103 -1.77 -1.53 15.07
C LEU A 103 -1.93 -0.01 15.03
N ILE A 104 -1.92 0.60 13.84
CA ILE A 104 -2.15 2.05 13.67
C ILE A 104 -3.55 2.44 14.16
N LEU A 105 -4.58 1.66 13.79
CA LEU A 105 -5.95 1.91 14.23
C LEU A 105 -6.09 1.73 15.75
N LEU A 106 -5.49 0.68 16.33
CA LEU A 106 -5.47 0.47 17.76
C LEU A 106 -4.78 1.63 18.50
N ALA A 107 -3.66 2.13 18.00
CA ALA A 107 -2.97 3.30 18.55
C ALA A 107 -3.85 4.56 18.49
N LEU A 108 -4.53 4.79 17.35
CA LEU A 108 -5.41 5.93 17.16
C LEU A 108 -6.63 5.89 18.11
N PHE A 109 -7.28 4.74 18.24
CA PHE A 109 -8.47 4.58 19.08
C PHE A 109 -8.15 4.45 20.57
N SER A 110 -6.99 3.91 20.96
CA SER A 110 -6.54 3.89 22.36
C SER A 110 -6.15 5.29 22.85
N GLY A 111 -5.49 6.10 22.02
CA GLY A 111 -5.23 7.52 22.32
C GLY A 111 -6.51 8.36 22.36
N GLY A 112 -7.47 8.09 21.47
CA GLY A 112 -8.81 8.69 21.51
C GLY A 112 -9.65 8.28 22.73
N LEU A 113 -9.41 7.09 23.29
CA LEU A 113 -10.01 6.62 24.55
C LEU A 113 -9.39 7.32 25.77
N LEU A 114 -8.07 7.55 25.76
CA LEU A 114 -7.31 8.17 26.86
C LEU A 114 -7.43 9.71 26.91
N SER A 115 -7.83 10.36 25.81
CA SER A 115 -8.06 11.81 25.78
C SER A 115 -9.44 12.23 26.34
N LYS A 116 -10.27 11.27 26.79
CA LYS A 116 -11.63 11.53 27.29
C LYS A 116 -11.78 11.52 28.83
N THR A 117 -10.69 11.54 29.58
CA THR A 117 -10.67 11.74 31.04
C THR A 117 -9.92 13.00 31.40
#